data_AF-A0AAV6UHM3-F1
#
_entry.id   AF-A0AAV6UHM3-F1
#
_cell.length_a   1.000
_cell.length_b   1.000
_cell.length_c   1.000
_cell.angle_alpha   90.00
_cell.angle_beta   90.00
_cell.angle_gamma   90.00
#
_symmetry.space_group_name_H-M   'P 1'
#
loop_
_entity.id
_entity.type
_entity.pdbx_description
1 polymer ?
#
loop_
_entity_poly.entity_id
_entity_poly.type
_entity_poly.pdbx_seq_one_letter_code
_entity_poly.pdbx_strand_id
1 'polypeptide(L)' 'MDSIGKDCKELKSKYEACFNSWYSESFLKNKNGDISVCDPLFKEYQDCLNVALKKNKIPLRELNGDVSIETDNKQSAST' A
#
# COMPACT_ATOMS: atom_id res chain seq x y z
N MET A 1 7.98 0.60 13.31
CA MET A 1 6.74 1.41 13.35
C MET A 1 5.56 0.50 13.69
N ASP A 2 4.49 1.02 14.30
CA ASP A 2 3.28 0.23 14.53
C ASP A 2 2.44 0.10 13.26
N SER A 3 1.50 -0.85 13.27
CA SER A 3 0.53 -1.07 12.21
C SER A 3 -0.88 -0.81 12.73
N ILE A 4 -1.82 -0.52 11.82
CA ILE A 4 -3.25 -0.29 12.13
C ILE A 4 -3.84 -1.50 12.90
N GLY A 5 -3.41 -2.70 12.55
CA GLY A 5 -3.63 -3.91 13.35
C GLY A 5 -2.35 -4.29 14.10
N LYS A 6 -2.42 -4.44 15.43
CA LYS A 6 -1.26 -4.89 16.25
C LYS A 6 -0.71 -6.23 15.75
N ASP A 7 -1.60 -7.13 15.34
CA ASP A 7 -1.26 -8.46 14.81
C ASP A 7 -0.54 -8.38 13.45
N CYS A 8 -0.68 -7.26 12.71
CA CYS A 8 -0.04 -7.06 11.42
C CYS A 8 1.37 -6.47 11.53
N LYS A 9 1.86 -6.18 12.74
CA LYS A 9 3.15 -5.49 12.95
C LYS A 9 4.34 -6.30 12.43
N GLU A 10 4.36 -7.60 12.67
CA GLU A 10 5.46 -8.46 12.20
C GLU A 10 5.44 -8.62 10.68
N LEU A 11 4.26 -8.83 10.09
CA LEU A 11 4.07 -8.92 8.64
C LEU A 11 4.49 -7.62 7.94
N LYS A 12 4.12 -6.46 8.51
CA LYS A 12 4.57 -5.14 8.05
C LYS A 12 6.09 -5.06 8.05
N SER A 13 6.75 -5.45 9.16
CA SER A 13 8.21 -5.38 9.28
C SER A 13 8.92 -6.25 8.24
N LYS A 14 8.41 -7.45 7.94
CA LYS A 14 8.97 -8.34 6.92
C LYS A 14 8.84 -7.74 5.52
N TYR A 15 7.65 -7.26 5.18
CA TYR A 15 7.41 -6.60 3.90
C TYR A 15 8.28 -5.34 3.73
N GLU A 16 8.34 -4.47 4.76
CA GLU A 16 9.16 -3.25 4.73
C GLU A 16 10.64 -3.55 4.57
N ALA A 17 11.16 -4.58 5.22
CA ALA A 17 12.55 -4.99 5.06
C ALA A 17 12.85 -5.42 3.61
N CYS A 18 11.98 -6.22 3.00
CA CYS A 18 12.09 -6.61 1.60
C CYS A 18 12.03 -5.40 0.67
N PHE A 19 11.00 -4.56 0.83
CA PHE A 19 10.81 -3.38 0.00
C PHE A 19 11.99 -2.42 0.10
N ASN A 20 12.51 -2.15 1.30
CA ASN A 20 13.63 -1.23 1.49
C ASN A 20 14.94 -1.74 0.87
N SER A 21 15.18 -3.06 0.91
CA SER A 21 16.32 -3.67 0.22
C SER A 21 16.15 -3.52 -1.30
N TRP A 22 15.00 -3.91 -1.86
CA TRP A 22 14.72 -3.72 -3.29
C TRP A 22 14.85 -2.25 -3.71
N TYR A 23 14.29 -1.34 -2.92
CA TYR A 23 14.28 0.09 -3.20
C TYR A 23 15.70 0.66 -3.24
N SER A 24 16.52 0.31 -2.25
CA SER A 24 17.89 0.82 -2.12
C SER A 24 18.86 0.18 -3.11
N GLU A 25 18.66 -1.10 -3.42
CA GLU A 25 19.61 -1.88 -4.23
C GLU A 25 19.27 -1.95 -5.70
N SER A 26 18.00 -1.80 -6.04
CA SER A 26 17.52 -1.88 -7.42
C SER A 26 16.98 -0.55 -7.91
N PHE A 27 15.89 -0.06 -7.31
CA PHE A 27 15.17 1.12 -7.79
C PHE A 27 16.06 2.38 -7.81
N LEU A 28 16.65 2.75 -6.67
CA LEU A 28 17.51 3.94 -6.57
C LEU A 28 18.79 3.85 -7.41
N LYS A 29 19.24 2.64 -7.75
CA LYS A 29 20.44 2.41 -8.55
C LYS A 29 20.15 2.27 -10.04
N ASN A 30 18.91 2.51 -10.48
CA ASN A 30 18.46 2.26 -11.86
C ASN A 30 18.81 0.85 -12.37
N LYS A 31 18.84 -0.15 -11.47
CA LYS A 31 18.93 -1.55 -11.88
C LYS A 31 17.52 -2.07 -12.12
N ASN A 32 17.36 -2.86 -13.17
CA ASN A 32 16.14 -3.59 -13.46
C ASN A 32 15.91 -4.71 -12.44
N GLY A 33 15.54 -4.35 -11.20
CA GLY A 33 15.09 -5.28 -10.18
C GLY A 33 13.58 -5.39 -10.16
N ASP A 34 13.08 -6.62 -10.13
CA ASP A 34 11.65 -6.88 -10.06
C ASP A 34 11.15 -6.71 -8.62
N ILE A 35 10.17 -5.81 -8.40
CA ILE A 35 9.54 -5.61 -7.09
C ILE A 35 8.70 -6.82 -6.67
N SER A 36 8.29 -7.67 -7.62
CA SER A 36 7.45 -8.85 -7.36
C SER A 36 8.07 -9.83 -6.36
N VAL A 37 9.38 -9.73 -6.13
CA VAL A 37 10.09 -10.47 -5.07
C VAL A 37 9.50 -10.23 -3.67
N CYS A 38 8.83 -9.11 -3.45
CA CYS A 38 8.15 -8.80 -2.20
C CYS A 38 6.65 -9.12 -2.20
N ASP A 39 6.06 -9.56 -3.32
CA ASP A 39 4.62 -9.82 -3.44
C ASP A 39 4.07 -10.85 -2.45
N PRO A 40 4.76 -11.99 -2.17
CA PRO A 40 4.27 -12.94 -1.17
C PRO A 40 4.15 -12.31 0.22
N LEU A 41 5.15 -11.52 0.62
CA LEU A 41 5.16 -10.81 1.89
C LEU A 41 4.07 -9.71 1.93
N PHE A 42 3.90 -9.02 0.81
CA PHE A 42 2.87 -8.00 0.68
C PHE A 42 1.48 -8.60 0.79
N LYS A 43 1.22 -9.75 0.15
CA LYS A 43 -0.07 -10.42 0.19
C LYS A 43 -0.47 -10.81 1.61
N GLU A 44 0.44 -11.43 2.37
CA GLU A 44 0.18 -11.76 3.78
C GLU A 44 -0.12 -10.52 4.62
N TYR A 45 0.67 -9.46 4.43
CA TYR A 45 0.45 -8.19 5.13
C TYR A 45 -0.87 -7.52 4.73
N GLN A 46 -1.20 -7.52 3.44
CA GLN A 46 -2.42 -6.94 2.88
C GLN A 46 -3.68 -7.66 3.41
N ASP A 47 -3.65 -8.98 3.47
CA ASP A 47 -4.74 -9.78 4.04
C ASP A 47 -4.98 -9.42 5.52
N CYS A 48 -3.89 -9.25 6.29
CA CYS A 48 -3.99 -8.79 7.67
C CYS A 48 -4.57 -7.36 7.78
N LEU A 49 -4.12 -6.45 6.93
CA LEU A 49 -4.65 -5.08 6.89
C LEU A 49 -6.14 -5.04 6.56
N ASN A 50 -6.60 -5.86 5.61
CA ASN A 50 -8.02 -5.94 5.24
C ASN A 50 -8.90 -6.30 6.45
N VAL A 51 -8.46 -7.24 7.29
CA VAL A 51 -9.16 -7.58 8.54
C VAL A 51 -9.11 -6.42 9.54
N ALA A 52 -7.95 -5.81 9.73
CA ALA A 52 -7.78 -4.71 10.67
C ALA A 52 -8.62 -3.47 10.29
N LEU A 53 -8.67 -3.12 9.00
CA LEU A 53 -9.41 -1.96 8.49
C LEU A 53 -10.92 -2.16 8.65
N LYS A 54 -11.43 -3.35 8.32
CA LYS A 54 -12.83 -3.73 8.58
C LYS A 54 -13.18 -3.61 10.08
N LYS A 55 -12.32 -4.14 10.96
CA LYS A 55 -12.52 -4.08 12.42
C LYS A 55 -12.58 -2.64 12.95
N ASN A 56 -11.73 -1.76 12.41
CA ASN A 56 -11.65 -0.36 12.81
C ASN A 56 -12.66 0.54 12.08
N LYS A 57 -13.54 -0.02 11.23
CA LYS A 57 -14.51 0.74 10.40
C LYS A 57 -13.85 1.83 9.56
N ILE A 58 -12.60 1.61 9.17
CA ILE A 58 -11.87 2.53 8.29
C ILE A 58 -12.30 2.19 6.85
N PRO A 59 -12.91 3.12 6.12
CA PRO A 59 -13.31 2.86 4.74
C PRO A 59 -12.05 2.62 3.91
N LEU A 60 -11.93 1.41 3.36
CA LEU A 60 -11.01 1.11 2.28
C LEU A 60 -11.52 1.85 1.04
N ARG A 61 -11.04 3.08 0.80
CA ARG A 61 -11.14 3.66 -0.55
C ARG A 61 -10.33 2.73 -1.44
N GLU A 62 -11.03 2.02 -2.31
CA GLU A 62 -10.52 0.81 -2.95
C GLU A 62 -9.11 1.03 -3.51
N LEU A 63 -8.15 0.23 -3.02
CA LEU A 63 -6.82 0.08 -3.61
C LEU A 63 -6.86 -0.78 -4.89
N ASN A 64 -8.05 -0.96 -5.46
CA ASN A 64 -8.27 -1.70 -6.68
C ASN A 64 -8.04 -0.73 -7.84
N GLY A 65 -6.79 -0.62 -8.29
CA GLY A 65 -6.33 -0.46 -9.68
C GLY A 65 -6.94 0.55 -10.66
N ASP A 66 -8.04 1.23 -10.38
CA ASP A 66 -8.75 2.14 -11.29
C ASP A 66 -8.97 3.48 -10.59
N VAL A 67 -7.85 4.16 -10.29
CA VAL A 67 -7.88 5.59 -10.05
C VAL A 67 -7.84 6.27 -11.43
N SER A 68 -9.01 6.43 -12.05
CA SER A 68 -9.21 7.51 -13.01
C SER A 68 -9.31 8.81 -12.20
N ILE A 69 -8.24 9.62 -12.20
CA ILE A 69 -8.31 10.98 -11.65
C ILE A 69 -9.18 11.80 -12.60
N GLU A 70 -10.49 11.76 -12.42
CA GLU A 70 -11.36 12.81 -12.96
C GLU A 70 -11.18 14.04 -12.08
N THR A 71 -10.39 15.00 -12.55
CA THR A 71 -10.33 16.32 -11.93
C THR A 71 -11.67 17.03 -12.16
N ASP A 72 -12.59 16.93 -11.20
CA ASP A 72 -13.77 17.77 -11.15
C ASP A 72 -13.36 19.23 -10.89
N ASN A 73 -13.15 19.98 -11.97
CA ASN A 73 -13.04 21.42 -11.95
C ASN A 73 -14.45 22.02 -11.73
N LYS A 74 -14.92 22.02 -10.49
CA LYS A 74 -16.16 22.71 -10.11
C LYS A 74 -15.90 24.21 -9.96
N GLN A 75 -15.93 24.93 -11.08
CA GLN A 75 -16.29 26.35 -11.09
C GLN A 75 -17.73 26.44 -10.55
N SER A 76 -17.89 27.00 -9.36
CA SER A 76 -19.19 27.25 -8.77
C SER A 76 -19.86 28.46 -9.44
N ALA A 77 -21.03 28.17 -10.01
CA ALA A 77 -22.24 28.99 -10.11
C ALA A 77 -22.26 30.21 -11.05
N SER A 78 -23.04 30.05 -12.13
CA SER A 78 -23.94 31.09 -12.64
C SER A 78 -24.86 31.60 -11.54
N THR A 79 -24.96 32.92 -11.40
CA THR A 79 -26.19 33.71 -11.58
C THR A 79 -25.77 35.13 -11.91
#